data_AF-A0A2G8JWR2-F1
#
_entry.id   AF-A0A2G8JWR2-F1
#
_cell.length_a   1.000
_cell.length_b   1.000
_cell.length_c   1.000
_cell.angle_alpha   90.00
_cell.angle_beta   90.00
_cell.angle_gamma   90.00
#
_symmetry.space_group_name_H-M   'P 1'
#
loop_
_entity.id
_entity.type
_entity.pdbx_description
1 polymer ?
#
loop_
_entity_poly.entity_id
_entity_poly.type
_entity_poly.pdbx_seq_one_letter_code
_entity_poly.pdbx_strand_id
1 'polypeptide(L)'
;MKTTGILNIPISKLCLQWSFRGFDGKYIRLESGLSLSSLSSVEKISINAGIQKQEFTEEEVIGLINYGIKSPRFKELWLRNCKLPSSIKPDIIPEESRSRNIKVISSREARLLDLISGQWRKPDDIQTITEMCSGGLSIHRDTSESVQRSVIEFLVEASNHDIPIFQVSLVWSFSKIDEDGNIILSSGLSLPIITSIEDAHTDRERERNE
;
A
#
# COMPACT_ATOMS: atom_id res chain seq x y z
N MET A 1 -10.42 -44.75 -2.82
CA MET A 1 -10.78 -43.44 -2.26
C MET A 1 -10.41 -42.37 -3.28
N LYS A 2 -11.40 -41.73 -3.90
CA LYS A 2 -11.15 -40.51 -4.69
C LYS A 2 -10.96 -39.39 -3.68
N THR A 3 -9.74 -38.90 -3.51
CA THR A 3 -9.48 -37.62 -2.85
C THR A 3 -10.18 -36.57 -3.69
N THR A 4 -11.31 -36.07 -3.21
CA THR A 4 -11.97 -34.90 -3.76
C THR A 4 -10.97 -33.76 -3.63
N GLY A 5 -10.23 -33.47 -4.70
CA GLY A 5 -9.33 -32.33 -4.74
C GLY A 5 -10.17 -31.10 -4.49
N ILE A 6 -10.02 -30.49 -3.31
CA ILE A 6 -10.60 -29.18 -3.04
C ILE A 6 -10.03 -28.28 -4.15
N LEU A 7 -10.91 -27.78 -5.01
CA LEU A 7 -10.56 -26.77 -6.00
C LEU A 7 -9.90 -25.62 -5.24
N ASN A 8 -8.58 -25.53 -5.33
CA ASN A 8 -7.80 -24.49 -4.69
C ASN A 8 -7.97 -23.20 -5.50
N ILE A 9 -9.14 -22.58 -5.38
CA ILE A 9 -9.46 -21.35 -6.10
C ILE A 9 -8.50 -20.27 -5.60
N PRO A 10 -7.67 -19.69 -6.49
CA PRO A 10 -6.72 -18.66 -6.10
C PRO A 10 -7.47 -17.39 -5.69
N ILE A 11 -7.11 -16.83 -4.54
CA ILE A 11 -7.55 -15.49 -4.14
C ILE A 11 -6.49 -14.53 -4.65
N SER A 12 -6.72 -13.94 -5.83
CA SER A 12 -5.76 -13.01 -6.45
C SER A 12 -5.46 -11.80 -5.55
N LYS A 13 -6.47 -11.27 -4.87
CA LYS A 13 -6.32 -10.12 -3.97
C LYS A 13 -7.37 -10.12 -2.86
N LEU A 14 -6.92 -10.04 -1.61
CA LEU A 14 -7.74 -9.69 -0.46
C LEU A 14 -7.60 -8.19 -0.19
N CYS A 15 -8.71 -7.46 -0.10
CA CYS A 15 -8.72 -6.05 0.29
C CYS A 15 -9.48 -5.86 1.61
N LEU A 16 -8.82 -5.33 2.64
CA LEU A 16 -9.44 -4.91 3.88
C LEU A 16 -9.59 -3.38 3.87
N GLN A 17 -10.79 -2.91 3.57
CA GLN A 17 -11.15 -1.49 3.48
C GLN A 17 -11.78 -1.06 4.81
N TRP A 18 -11.06 -0.27 5.60
CA TRP A 18 -11.47 0.25 6.91
C TRP A 18 -11.93 -0.83 7.90
N SER A 19 -11.51 -2.08 7.68
CA SER A 19 -11.93 -3.23 8.46
C SER A 19 -10.79 -3.83 9.28
N PHE A 20 -9.54 -3.43 9.04
CA PHE A 20 -8.39 -3.94 9.79
C PHE A 20 -8.30 -3.28 11.16
N ARG A 21 -8.37 -4.09 12.21
CA ARG A 21 -8.21 -3.63 13.60
C ARG A 21 -6.82 -3.93 14.17
N GLY A 22 -6.23 -5.06 13.79
CA GLY A 22 -4.95 -5.49 14.34
C GLY A 22 -4.61 -6.94 14.01
N PHE A 23 -3.59 -7.46 14.69
CA PHE A 23 -3.15 -8.84 14.61
C PHE A 23 -3.01 -9.42 16.02
N ASP A 24 -3.51 -10.64 16.24
CA ASP A 24 -3.53 -11.27 17.58
C ASP A 24 -2.43 -12.32 17.79
N GLY A 25 -1.45 -12.38 16.89
CA GLY A 25 -0.41 -13.41 16.85
C GLY A 25 -0.72 -14.56 15.88
N LYS A 26 -1.98 -14.78 15.49
CA LYS A 26 -2.37 -15.86 14.58
C LYS A 26 -3.24 -15.41 13.41
N TYR A 27 -4.18 -14.51 13.64
CA TYR A 27 -5.21 -14.09 12.71
C TYR A 27 -5.27 -12.56 12.62
N ILE A 28 -5.70 -12.07 11.46
CA ILE A 28 -6.08 -10.66 11.33
C ILE A 28 -7.38 -10.46 12.10
N ARG A 29 -7.41 -9.44 12.96
CA ARG A 29 -8.61 -9.00 13.67
C ARG A 29 -9.29 -7.90 12.88
N LEU A 30 -10.61 -8.04 12.73
CA LEU A 30 -11.45 -7.06 12.06
C LEU A 30 -12.11 -6.13 13.08
N GLU A 31 -12.50 -4.94 12.64
CA GLU A 31 -13.23 -3.98 13.48
C GLU A 31 -14.54 -4.54 14.03
N SER A 32 -15.18 -5.46 13.28
CA SER A 32 -16.37 -6.19 13.73
C SER A 32 -16.12 -7.15 14.91
N GLY A 33 -14.86 -7.34 15.34
CA GLY A 33 -14.46 -8.32 16.34
C GLY A 33 -14.22 -9.73 15.77
N LEU A 34 -14.53 -9.95 14.49
CA LEU A 34 -14.26 -11.21 13.81
C LEU A 34 -12.76 -11.40 13.53
N SER A 35 -12.35 -12.65 13.38
CA SER A 35 -11.00 -13.03 12.95
C SER A 35 -11.03 -13.57 11.54
N LEU A 36 -10.11 -13.10 10.71
CA LEU A 36 -9.87 -13.70 9.41
C LEU A 36 -8.89 -14.87 9.55
N SER A 37 -9.37 -16.09 9.32
CA SER A 37 -8.54 -17.30 9.30
C SER A 37 -7.51 -17.25 8.17
N SER A 38 -6.44 -18.02 8.26
CA SER A 38 -5.43 -18.11 7.21
C SER A 38 -6.06 -18.47 5.86
N LEU A 39 -5.73 -17.71 4.82
CA LEU A 39 -6.16 -17.99 3.44
C LEU A 39 -5.00 -18.66 2.71
N SER A 40 -5.12 -19.93 2.35
CA SER A 40 -4.02 -20.72 1.75
C SER A 40 -3.76 -20.43 0.27
N SER A 41 -4.59 -19.61 -0.37
CA SER A 41 -4.52 -19.34 -1.81
C SER A 41 -4.38 -17.85 -2.15
N VAL A 42 -4.16 -17.00 -1.13
CA VAL A 42 -4.04 -15.54 -1.32
C VAL A 42 -2.72 -15.16 -1.95
N GLU A 43 -2.74 -14.34 -3.00
CA GLU A 43 -1.55 -13.83 -3.66
C GLU A 43 -1.17 -12.42 -3.18
N LYS A 44 -2.17 -11.56 -3.01
CA LYS A 44 -1.99 -10.16 -2.59
C LYS A 44 -2.91 -9.82 -1.43
N ILE A 45 -2.40 -9.07 -0.46
CA ILE A 45 -3.18 -8.49 0.62
C ILE A 45 -3.05 -6.98 0.54
N SER A 46 -4.17 -6.26 0.58
CA SER A 46 -4.21 -4.80 0.66
C SER A 46 -4.94 -4.39 1.92
N ILE A 47 -4.29 -3.59 2.76
CA ILE A 47 -4.86 -3.04 3.99
C ILE A 47 -5.02 -1.53 3.79
N ASN A 48 -6.25 -1.04 3.87
CA ASN A 48 -6.54 0.39 3.99
C ASN A 48 -7.16 0.61 5.36
N ALA A 49 -6.34 0.97 6.35
CA ALA A 49 -6.82 1.14 7.72
C ALA A 49 -7.58 2.47 7.94
N GLY A 50 -7.57 3.38 6.95
CA GLY A 50 -8.17 4.70 7.06
C GLY A 50 -7.45 5.61 8.07
N ILE A 51 -7.99 6.81 8.27
CA ILE A 51 -7.38 7.87 9.10
C ILE A 51 -7.41 7.63 10.60
N GLN A 52 -8.30 6.75 11.07
CA GLN A 52 -8.47 6.53 12.51
C GLN A 52 -7.31 5.71 13.10
N LYS A 53 -6.56 5.01 12.25
CA LYS A 53 -5.37 4.30 12.69
C LYS A 53 -4.17 5.25 12.67
N GLN A 54 -3.73 5.65 13.87
CA GLN A 54 -2.65 6.61 14.04
C GLN A 54 -1.33 6.15 13.39
N GLU A 55 -0.91 4.91 13.61
CA GLU A 55 0.34 4.34 13.10
C GLU A 55 0.29 2.81 13.16
N PHE A 56 0.91 2.13 12.19
CA PHE A 56 1.19 0.72 12.30
C PHE A 56 2.40 0.50 13.20
N THR A 57 2.32 -0.48 14.10
CA THR A 57 3.52 -0.95 14.81
C THR A 57 4.31 -1.93 13.94
N GLU A 58 5.58 -2.17 14.29
CA GLU A 58 6.38 -3.20 13.64
C GLU A 58 5.69 -4.57 13.72
N GLU A 59 5.13 -4.92 14.89
CA GLU A 59 4.45 -6.19 15.13
C GLU A 59 3.21 -6.38 14.25
N GLU A 60 2.50 -5.31 13.93
CA GLU A 60 1.33 -5.38 13.04
C GLU A 60 1.76 -5.63 11.58
N VAL A 61 2.81 -4.96 11.11
CA VAL A 61 3.35 -5.20 9.77
C VAL A 61 3.90 -6.62 9.67
N ILE A 62 4.68 -7.06 10.66
CA ILE A 62 5.20 -8.42 10.75
C ILE A 62 4.06 -9.44 10.87
N GLY A 63 3.02 -9.14 11.64
CA GLY A 63 1.83 -9.96 11.78
C GLY A 63 1.11 -10.18 10.44
N LEU A 64 0.99 -9.13 9.64
CA LEU A 64 0.43 -9.19 8.29
C LEU A 64 1.30 -10.01 7.33
N ILE A 65 2.62 -9.86 7.38
CA ILE A 65 3.56 -10.67 6.59
C ILE A 65 3.42 -12.14 6.99
N ASN A 66 3.48 -12.45 8.30
CA ASN A 66 3.32 -13.79 8.84
C ASN A 66 1.95 -14.40 8.51
N TYR A 67 0.91 -13.58 8.44
CA TYR A 67 -0.40 -14.03 7.98
C TYR A 67 -0.37 -14.41 6.49
N GLY A 68 0.22 -13.57 5.65
CA GLY A 68 0.30 -13.77 4.21
C GLY A 68 1.13 -14.98 3.80
N ILE A 69 2.33 -15.17 4.38
CA ILE A 69 3.24 -16.27 4.01
C ILE A 69 2.65 -17.67 4.23
N LYS A 70 1.64 -17.81 5.10
CA LYS A 70 0.87 -19.06 5.25
C LYS A 70 0.22 -19.52 3.93
N SER A 71 0.03 -18.60 2.98
CA SER A 71 -0.23 -18.93 1.59
C SER A 71 1.08 -19.13 0.83
N PRO A 72 1.32 -20.30 0.22
CA PRO A 72 2.46 -20.50 -0.69
C PRO A 72 2.39 -19.63 -1.95
N ARG A 73 1.24 -18.99 -2.23
CA ARG A 73 1.06 -18.10 -3.40
C ARG A 73 1.25 -16.63 -3.08
N PHE A 74 1.42 -16.27 -1.82
CA PHE A 74 1.58 -14.89 -1.39
C PHE A 74 2.81 -14.24 -2.00
N LYS A 75 2.63 -13.01 -2.50
CA LYS A 75 3.63 -12.23 -3.22
C LYS A 75 3.71 -10.79 -2.70
N GLU A 76 2.56 -10.17 -2.37
CA GLU A 76 2.50 -8.74 -2.11
C GLU A 76 1.62 -8.36 -0.91
N LEU A 77 2.15 -7.49 -0.05
CA LEU A 77 1.42 -6.75 0.98
C LEU A 77 1.40 -5.27 0.63
N TRP A 78 0.21 -4.69 0.51
CA TRP A 78 0.00 -3.27 0.25
C TRP A 78 -0.59 -2.59 1.47
N LEU A 79 0.13 -1.63 2.04
CA LEU A 79 -0.30 -0.78 3.14
C LEU A 79 -0.75 0.56 2.56
N ARG A 80 -2.07 0.72 2.42
CA ARG A 80 -2.72 1.85 1.76
C ARG A 80 -3.17 2.89 2.77
N ASN A 81 -2.78 4.14 2.56
CA ASN A 81 -3.14 5.26 3.43
C ASN A 81 -2.80 5.03 4.92
N CYS A 82 -1.80 4.21 5.20
CA CYS A 82 -1.34 3.91 6.56
C CYS A 82 -0.16 4.83 6.92
N LYS A 83 -0.06 5.24 8.18
CA LYS A 83 1.22 5.71 8.73
C LYS A 83 2.01 4.48 9.19
N LEU A 84 3.28 4.42 8.83
CA LEU A 84 4.14 3.25 9.00
C LEU A 84 5.22 3.52 10.05
N PRO A 85 5.75 2.48 10.70
CA PRO A 85 6.91 2.64 11.56
C PRO A 85 8.10 3.08 10.70
N SER A 86 8.98 3.91 11.27
CA SER A 86 10.14 4.46 10.54
C SER A 86 11.06 3.37 9.97
N SER A 87 11.15 2.24 10.65
CA SER A 87 11.82 1.02 10.21
C SER A 87 11.24 -0.19 10.95
N ILE A 88 11.63 -1.38 10.50
CA ILE A 88 11.34 -2.64 11.18
C ILE A 88 12.67 -3.28 11.57
N LYS A 89 12.76 -3.86 12.76
CA LYS A 89 13.99 -4.54 13.16
C LYS A 89 14.22 -5.78 12.28
N PRO A 90 15.42 -5.96 11.70
CA PRO A 90 15.69 -7.09 10.80
C PRO A 90 15.47 -8.47 11.42
N ASP A 91 15.67 -8.62 12.73
CA ASP A 91 15.57 -9.88 13.47
C ASP A 91 14.14 -10.41 13.59
N ILE A 92 13.14 -9.53 13.53
CA ILE A 92 11.72 -9.92 13.58
C ILE A 92 11.12 -10.15 12.19
N ILE A 93 11.86 -9.86 11.10
CA ILE A 93 11.39 -10.11 9.73
C ILE A 93 11.51 -11.60 9.41
N PRO A 94 10.41 -12.27 9.00
CA PRO A 94 10.43 -13.70 8.68
C PRO A 94 11.47 -14.05 7.62
N GLU A 95 12.25 -15.11 7.83
CA GLU A 95 13.19 -15.61 6.81
C GLU A 95 12.46 -16.01 5.52
N GLU A 96 11.27 -16.59 5.66
CA GLU A 96 10.46 -17.01 4.52
C GLU A 96 10.03 -15.83 3.62
N SER A 97 9.75 -14.65 4.19
CA SER A 97 9.39 -13.49 3.36
C SER A 97 10.58 -13.01 2.54
N ARG A 98 11.79 -13.08 3.10
CA ARG A 98 13.05 -12.78 2.40
C ARG A 98 13.32 -13.78 1.29
N SER A 99 13.27 -15.09 1.57
CA SER A 99 13.60 -16.14 0.60
C SER A 99 12.62 -16.18 -0.58
N ARG A 100 11.36 -15.82 -0.35
CA ARG A 100 10.32 -15.72 -1.38
C ARG A 100 10.25 -14.35 -2.05
N ASN A 101 11.10 -13.40 -1.66
CA ASN A 101 11.11 -12.03 -2.17
C ASN A 101 9.71 -11.36 -2.12
N ILE A 102 9.05 -11.45 -0.96
CA ILE A 102 7.74 -10.83 -0.76
C ILE A 102 7.86 -9.31 -0.81
N LYS A 103 6.99 -8.67 -1.58
CA LYS A 103 6.96 -7.20 -1.72
C LYS A 103 6.03 -6.59 -0.69
N VAL A 104 6.55 -5.70 0.14
CA VAL A 104 5.75 -4.95 1.13
C VAL A 104 5.81 -3.48 0.77
N ILE A 105 4.68 -2.94 0.33
CA ILE A 105 4.58 -1.65 -0.36
C ILE A 105 3.77 -0.67 0.48
N SER A 106 4.31 0.54 0.66
CA SER A 106 3.60 1.72 1.15
C SER A 106 3.07 2.51 -0.03
N SER A 107 1.74 2.56 -0.22
CA SER A 107 1.16 3.35 -1.31
C SER A 107 1.20 4.86 -1.03
N ARG A 108 1.21 5.22 0.26
CA ARG A 108 1.17 6.60 0.74
C ARG A 108 2.53 7.30 0.61
N GLU A 109 3.61 6.52 0.63
CA GLU A 109 4.98 7.03 0.56
C GLU A 109 5.70 6.65 -0.74
N ALA A 110 5.08 5.81 -1.59
CA ALA A 110 5.72 5.19 -2.75
C ALA A 110 7.06 4.53 -2.38
N ARG A 111 7.05 3.68 -1.35
CA ARG A 111 8.23 2.98 -0.83
C ARG A 111 7.99 1.49 -0.63
N LEU A 112 9.08 0.73 -0.62
CA LEU A 112 9.12 -0.68 -0.26
C LEU A 112 9.87 -0.88 1.04
N LEU A 113 9.45 -1.85 1.83
CA LEU A 113 10.24 -2.34 2.93
C LEU A 113 11.34 -3.26 2.38
N ASP A 114 12.60 -2.88 2.58
CA ASP A 114 13.70 -3.82 2.39
C ASP A 114 13.67 -4.86 3.51
N LEU A 115 13.36 -6.11 3.17
CA LEU A 115 13.25 -7.19 4.13
C LEU A 115 14.58 -7.61 4.76
N ILE A 116 15.73 -7.14 4.25
CA ILE A 116 17.04 -7.40 4.82
C ILE A 116 17.40 -6.35 5.88
N SER A 117 17.29 -5.07 5.55
CA SER A 117 17.66 -3.99 6.47
C SER A 117 16.49 -3.48 7.33
N GLY A 118 15.26 -3.83 6.97
CA GLY A 118 14.04 -3.33 7.58
C GLY A 118 13.76 -1.85 7.34
N GLN A 119 14.46 -1.22 6.38
CA GLN A 119 14.29 0.19 6.03
C GLN A 119 13.30 0.35 4.87
N TRP A 120 12.53 1.43 4.89
CA TRP A 120 11.69 1.82 3.76
C TRP A 120 12.53 2.54 2.69
N ARG A 121 12.52 2.04 1.47
CA ARG A 121 13.34 2.53 0.36
C ARG A 121 12.49 2.90 -0.85
N LYS A 122 12.95 3.89 -1.62
CA LYS A 122 12.44 4.11 -2.97
C LYS A 122 12.88 2.94 -3.85
N PRO A 123 12.07 2.50 -4.81
CA PRO A 123 12.54 1.56 -5.82
C PRO A 123 13.61 2.23 -6.70
N ASP A 124 14.63 1.46 -7.07
CA ASP A 124 15.76 1.89 -7.90
C ASP A 124 15.80 1.18 -9.26
N ASP A 125 14.87 0.25 -9.52
CA ASP A 125 14.75 -0.47 -10.78
C ASP A 125 13.36 -0.30 -11.43
N ILE A 126 13.35 -0.31 -12.77
CA ILE A 126 12.15 -0.12 -13.60
C ILE A 126 11.08 -1.19 -13.36
N GLN A 127 11.49 -2.43 -13.08
CA GLN A 127 10.53 -3.52 -12.87
C GLN A 127 9.72 -3.26 -11.60
N THR A 128 10.38 -2.88 -10.51
CA THR A 128 9.72 -2.56 -9.25
C THR A 128 8.88 -1.29 -9.37
N ILE A 129 9.34 -0.26 -10.08
CA ILE A 129 8.53 0.94 -10.38
C ILE A 129 7.25 0.54 -11.12
N THR A 130 7.37 -0.30 -12.15
CA THR A 130 6.23 -0.79 -12.96
C THR A 130 5.21 -1.53 -12.11
N GLU A 131 5.67 -2.42 -11.23
CA GLU A 131 4.77 -3.16 -10.34
C GLU A 131 4.08 -2.26 -9.31
N MET A 132 4.78 -1.27 -8.77
CA MET A 132 4.18 -0.28 -7.88
C MET A 132 3.15 0.61 -8.61
N CYS A 133 3.41 0.94 -9.88
CA CYS A 133 2.46 1.69 -10.71
C CYS A 133 1.23 0.86 -11.10
N SER A 134 1.32 -0.49 -11.09
CA SER A 134 0.18 -1.38 -11.32
C SER A 134 -0.85 -1.41 -10.18
N GLY A 135 -0.53 -0.81 -9.03
CA GLY A 135 -1.46 -0.59 -7.93
C GLY A 135 -1.71 0.89 -7.68
N GLY A 136 -2.78 1.20 -6.94
CA GLY A 136 -3.06 2.60 -6.62
C GLY A 136 -2.08 3.22 -5.65
N LEU A 137 -1.54 4.39 -5.99
CA LEU A 137 -0.71 5.26 -5.16
C LEU A 137 -1.56 6.40 -4.59
N SER A 138 -1.10 7.00 -3.49
CA SER A 138 -1.84 8.11 -2.88
C SER A 138 -0.96 9.26 -2.43
N ILE A 139 -1.45 10.48 -2.68
CA ILE A 139 -0.91 11.71 -2.13
C ILE A 139 -1.91 12.19 -1.09
N HIS A 140 -1.52 12.15 0.18
CA HIS A 140 -2.41 12.42 1.30
C HIS A 140 -2.13 13.80 1.91
N ARG A 141 -3.16 14.55 2.32
CA ARG A 141 -2.98 15.87 2.96
C ARG A 141 -2.01 15.83 4.13
N ASP A 142 -2.22 14.88 5.04
CA ASP A 142 -1.47 14.79 6.31
C ASP A 142 -0.07 14.19 6.20
N THR A 143 0.44 13.83 5.00
CA THR A 143 1.87 13.52 4.87
C THR A 143 2.69 14.81 4.82
N SER A 144 3.93 14.74 5.28
CA SER A 144 4.85 15.87 5.16
C SER A 144 5.06 16.25 3.69
N GLU A 145 5.37 17.53 3.44
CA GLU A 145 5.72 18.01 2.11
C GLU A 145 6.85 17.22 1.46
N SER A 146 7.84 16.77 2.25
CA SER A 146 8.93 15.93 1.76
C SER A 146 8.45 14.57 1.23
N VAL A 147 7.46 13.95 1.89
CA VAL A 147 6.86 12.69 1.44
C VAL A 147 5.98 12.93 0.22
N GLN A 148 5.15 13.97 0.21
CA GLN A 148 4.34 14.32 -0.96
C GLN A 148 5.22 14.59 -2.19
N ARG A 149 6.28 15.39 -2.04
CA ARG A 149 7.28 15.66 -3.09
C ARG A 149 7.92 14.37 -3.60
N SER A 150 8.30 13.47 -2.69
CA SER A 150 8.86 12.16 -3.06
C SER A 150 7.90 11.31 -3.89
N VAL A 151 6.59 11.34 -3.60
CA VAL A 151 5.58 10.62 -4.39
C VAL A 151 5.39 11.29 -5.76
N ILE A 152 5.36 12.63 -5.81
CA ILE A 152 5.28 13.37 -7.08
C ILE A 152 6.48 13.04 -7.98
N GLU A 153 7.69 13.09 -7.43
CA GLU A 153 8.92 12.70 -8.14
C GLU A 153 8.84 11.26 -8.68
N PHE A 154 8.32 10.33 -7.88
CA PHE A 154 8.13 8.95 -8.29
C PHE A 154 7.15 8.83 -9.48
N LEU A 155 6.02 9.56 -9.44
CA LEU A 155 5.03 9.54 -10.52
C LEU A 155 5.57 10.16 -11.82
N VAL A 156 6.33 11.24 -11.70
CA VAL A 156 7.00 11.89 -12.85
C VAL A 156 8.03 10.94 -13.45
N GLU A 157 8.84 10.27 -12.63
CA GLU A 157 9.82 9.30 -13.09
C GLU A 157 9.17 8.14 -13.84
N ALA A 158 8.11 7.56 -13.27
CA ALA A 158 7.35 6.49 -13.94
C ALA A 158 6.80 6.98 -15.30
N SER A 159 6.26 8.20 -15.34
CA SER A 159 5.76 8.79 -16.59
C SER A 159 6.85 9.02 -17.63
N ASN A 160 8.04 9.47 -17.23
CA ASN A 160 9.18 9.68 -18.12
C ASN A 160 9.70 8.37 -18.73
N HIS A 161 9.38 7.24 -18.10
CA HIS A 161 9.68 5.90 -18.59
C HIS A 161 8.52 5.24 -19.33
N ASP A 162 7.47 6.01 -19.67
CA ASP A 162 6.25 5.51 -20.32
C ASP A 162 5.57 4.36 -19.55
N ILE A 163 5.76 4.32 -18.23
CA ILE A 163 5.15 3.30 -17.36
C ILE A 163 3.70 3.72 -17.08
N PRO A 164 2.70 2.89 -17.41
CA PRO A 164 1.32 3.16 -17.05
C PRO A 164 1.14 3.19 -15.53
N ILE A 165 0.52 4.26 -15.04
CA ILE A 165 0.17 4.44 -13.63
C ILE A 165 -1.32 4.14 -13.51
N PHE A 166 -1.64 2.97 -12.96
CA PHE A 166 -3.00 2.48 -12.86
C PHE A 166 -3.93 3.46 -12.14
N GLN A 167 -3.47 4.01 -11.00
CA GLN A 167 -4.33 4.84 -10.18
C GLN A 167 -3.54 5.79 -9.26
N VAL A 168 -3.93 7.07 -9.24
CA VAL A 168 -3.47 8.06 -8.25
C VAL A 168 -4.65 8.63 -7.48
N SER A 169 -4.61 8.51 -6.15
CA SER A 169 -5.62 9.04 -5.24
C SER A 169 -5.12 10.28 -4.52
N LEU A 170 -5.79 11.42 -4.71
CA LEU A 170 -5.56 12.66 -3.97
C LEU A 170 -6.44 12.69 -2.72
N VAL A 171 -5.93 12.11 -1.64
CA VAL A 171 -6.69 11.90 -0.39
C VAL A 171 -6.70 13.19 0.42
N TRP A 172 -7.78 13.96 0.27
CA TRP A 172 -7.98 15.33 0.81
C TRP A 172 -6.87 16.33 0.45
N SER A 173 -5.97 15.97 -0.46
CA SER A 173 -4.80 16.77 -0.81
C SER A 173 -5.07 17.70 -1.98
N PHE A 174 -6.13 17.50 -2.76
CA PHE A 174 -6.49 18.41 -3.84
C PHE A 174 -6.86 19.80 -3.30
N SER A 175 -6.29 20.86 -3.87
CA SER A 175 -6.67 22.25 -3.59
C SER A 175 -7.33 22.91 -4.80
N LYS A 176 -6.59 23.03 -5.90
CA LYS A 176 -7.04 23.68 -7.13
C LYS A 176 -6.23 23.19 -8.34
N ILE A 177 -6.61 23.64 -9.52
CA ILE A 177 -5.82 23.51 -10.75
C ILE A 177 -5.27 24.91 -11.08
N ASP A 178 -3.99 25.00 -11.46
CA ASP A 178 -3.38 26.27 -11.89
C ASP A 178 -3.66 26.58 -13.37
N GLU A 179 -3.15 27.72 -13.84
CA GLU A 179 -3.33 28.19 -15.22
C GLU A 179 -2.64 27.30 -16.27
N ASP A 180 -1.62 26.54 -15.87
CA ASP A 180 -0.91 25.57 -16.73
C ASP A 180 -1.56 24.18 -16.71
N GLY A 181 -2.64 24.00 -15.94
CA GLY A 181 -3.36 22.73 -15.81
C GLY A 181 -2.75 21.76 -14.78
N ASN A 182 -1.77 22.19 -13.99
CA ASN A 182 -1.21 21.37 -12.92
C ASN A 182 -2.15 21.34 -11.72
N ILE A 183 -2.11 20.23 -10.98
CA ILE A 183 -2.88 20.11 -9.74
C ILE A 183 -2.05 20.70 -8.60
N ILE A 184 -2.60 21.72 -7.95
CA ILE A 184 -2.03 22.29 -6.73
C ILE A 184 -2.61 21.54 -5.53
N LEU A 185 -1.73 21.03 -4.69
CA LEU A 185 -2.07 20.34 -3.46
C LEU A 185 -2.36 21.34 -2.33
N SER A 186 -3.04 20.91 -1.26
CA SER A 186 -3.29 21.73 -0.07
C SER A 186 -2.00 22.15 0.65
N SER A 187 -0.90 21.43 0.41
CA SER A 187 0.46 21.79 0.84
C SER A 187 1.11 22.90 0.02
N GLY A 188 0.49 23.30 -1.11
CA GLY A 188 1.08 24.24 -2.07
C GLY A 188 2.03 23.60 -3.09
N LEU A 189 2.33 22.31 -2.97
CA LEU A 189 3.09 21.57 -3.98
C LEU A 189 2.27 21.40 -5.27
N SER A 190 2.96 21.42 -6.41
CA SER A 190 2.37 21.17 -7.72
C SER A 190 2.61 19.72 -8.15
N LEU A 191 1.53 19.02 -8.50
CA LEU A 191 1.53 17.76 -9.22
C LEU A 191 1.37 18.09 -10.71
N PRO A 192 2.43 17.91 -11.53
CA PRO A 192 2.36 18.24 -12.95
C PRO A 192 1.39 17.31 -13.68
N ILE A 193 1.02 17.69 -14.90
CA ILE A 193 0.26 16.83 -15.81
C ILE A 193 1.07 15.56 -16.09
N ILE A 194 0.59 14.42 -15.59
CA ILE A 194 1.19 13.11 -15.81
C ILE A 194 0.30 12.34 -16.78
N THR A 195 0.77 12.19 -18.02
CA THR A 195 0.00 11.59 -19.12
C THR A 195 -0.17 10.08 -18.99
N SER A 196 0.66 9.43 -18.16
CA SER A 196 0.61 7.98 -17.93
C SER A 196 -0.39 7.55 -16.85
N ILE A 197 -1.11 8.48 -16.20
CA ILE A 197 -2.16 8.14 -15.21
C ILE A 197 -3.42 7.66 -15.95
N GLU A 198 -3.83 6.42 -15.66
CA GLU A 198 -5.03 5.81 -16.22
C GLU A 198 -6.30 6.20 -15.44
N ASP A 199 -6.19 6.30 -14.11
CA ASP A 199 -7.31 6.66 -13.23
C ASP A 199 -6.88 7.63 -12.12
N ALA A 200 -7.67 8.67 -11.90
CA ALA A 200 -7.40 9.70 -10.92
C ALA A 200 -8.64 9.94 -10.07
N HIS A 201 -8.48 9.83 -8.75
CA HIS A 201 -9.58 10.06 -7.80
C HIS A 201 -9.23 11.15 -6.81
N THR A 202 -10.23 11.95 -6.46
CA THR A 202 -10.13 12.91 -5.38
C THR A 202 -11.17 12.57 -4.32
N ASP A 203 -10.72 12.36 -3.10
CA ASP A 203 -11.63 12.28 -1.96
C ASP A 203 -11.79 13.69 -1.39
N ARG A 204 -13.02 14.23 -1.47
CA ARG A 204 -13.41 15.43 -0.71
C ARG A 204 -14.13 14.98 0.56
N GLU A 205 -14.02 15.74 1.64
CA GLU A 205 -14.82 15.47 2.83
C GLU A 205 -16.29 15.37 2.43
N ARG A 206 -16.97 14.29 2.82
CA ARG A 206 -18.41 14.40 3.07
C ARG A 206 -18.50 15.35 4.25
N GLU A 207 -19.13 16.50 4.07
CA GLU A 207 -19.59 17.33 5.18
C GLU A 207 -20.28 16.39 6.18
N ARG A 208 -19.60 16.08 7.28
CA ARG A 208 -20.26 15.47 8.43
C ARG A 208 -21.05 16.61 9.04
N ASN A 209 -22.30 16.72 8.65
CA ASN A 209 -23.27 17.47 9.41
C ASN A 209 -23.27 16.86 10.83
N GLU A 210 -22.79 17.66 11.79
CA GLU A 210 -22.94 17.41 13.22
C GLU A 210 -24.42 17.34 13.62
#